data_AF-A0A7C7IIQ7-F1
#
_entry.id   AF-A0A7C7IIQ7-F1
#
_cell.length_a   1.000
_cell.length_b   1.000
_cell.length_c   1.000
_cell.angle_alpha   90.00
_cell.angle_beta   90.00
_cell.angle_gamma   90.00
#
_symmetry.space_group_name_H-M   'P 1'
#
loop_
_entity.id
_entity.type
_entity.pdbx_description
1 polymer ?
#
loop_
_entity_poly.entity_id
_entity_poly.type
_entity_poly.pdbx_seq_one_letter_code
_entity_poly.pdbx_strand_id
1 'polypeptide(L)'
;MMKVNITEKVCYLIIINLSKERSIMSIQKQFLWINIIGGLSVLGGYVYALLEHTVLRAQIWGGVPETWQPWITMFMFISGFGYCYGMYYLIFNEGLNLKFFGGKYEASIMRTLLILFLVSASMWIHSTFNYLELPNANSWNMIRIELWCTALSILFMTVGLATAKGIKNTKVHKLSVVGLGIISFHCLVFDAILWTSNFPTDF
;
A
#
# COMPACT_ATOMS: atom_id res chain seq x y z
N MET A 1 -0.58 -26.96 53.04
CA MET A 1 -0.56 -25.70 52.26
C MET A 1 0.78 -25.63 51.54
N MET A 2 0.81 -25.97 50.25
CA MET A 2 2.03 -26.20 49.47
C MET A 2 2.69 -24.86 49.11
N LYS A 3 3.89 -24.59 49.64
CA LYS A 3 4.70 -23.41 49.31
C LYS A 3 5.20 -23.56 47.87
N VAL A 4 4.49 -22.96 46.91
CA VAL A 4 5.00 -22.81 45.54
C VAL A 4 6.29 -21.99 45.60
N ASN A 5 7.38 -22.57 45.09
CA ASN A 5 8.72 -22.02 45.19
C ASN A 5 8.82 -20.76 44.29
N ILE A 6 9.31 -19.65 44.84
CA ILE A 6 9.39 -18.35 44.14
C ILE A 6 10.18 -18.48 42.83
N THR A 7 11.19 -19.36 42.82
CA THR A 7 12.03 -19.65 41.65
C THR A 7 11.25 -20.25 40.48
N GLU A 8 10.25 -21.12 40.74
CA GLU A 8 9.41 -21.69 39.68
C GLU A 8 8.52 -20.64 39.04
N LYS A 9 7.95 -19.72 39.84
CA LYS A 9 7.15 -18.60 39.31
C LYS A 9 7.98 -17.67 38.42
N VAL A 10 9.23 -17.40 38.79
CA VAL A 10 10.14 -16.56 37.99
C VAL A 10 10.48 -17.26 36.67
N CYS A 11 10.80 -18.56 36.69
CA CYS A 11 11.03 -19.33 35.46
C CYS A 11 9.80 -19.34 34.54
N TYR A 12 8.60 -19.55 35.07
CA TYR A 12 7.37 -19.52 34.28
C TYR A 12 7.12 -18.15 33.65
N LEU A 13 7.33 -17.05 34.38
CA LEU A 13 7.20 -15.69 33.85
C LEU A 13 8.22 -15.41 32.72
N ILE A 14 9.46 -15.88 32.88
CA ILE A 14 10.50 -15.75 31.85
C ILE A 14 10.12 -16.55 30.61
N ILE A 15 9.67 -17.80 30.75
CA ILE A 15 9.24 -18.65 29.63
C ILE A 15 8.03 -18.05 28.90
N ILE A 16 7.04 -17.53 29.64
CA ILE A 16 5.86 -16.87 29.06
C ILE A 16 6.28 -15.61 28.31
N ASN A 17 7.16 -14.78 28.87
CA ASN A 17 7.66 -13.58 28.21
C ASN A 17 8.49 -13.91 26.96
N LEU A 18 9.37 -14.90 27.02
CA LEU A 18 10.16 -15.37 25.87
C LEU A 18 9.28 -16.00 24.78
N SER A 19 8.22 -16.70 25.15
CA SER A 19 7.23 -17.25 24.22
C SER A 19 6.40 -16.15 23.55
N LYS A 20 6.00 -15.13 24.32
CA LYS A 20 5.28 -13.94 23.83
C LYS A 20 6.15 -13.07 22.91
N GLU A 21 7.44 -12.93 23.20
CA GLU A 21 8.40 -12.27 22.32
C GLU A 21 8.61 -13.07 21.02
N ARG A 22 8.59 -14.40 21.10
CA ARG A 22 8.69 -15.29 19.94
C ARG A 22 7.43 -15.27 19.06
N SER A 23 6.25 -15.02 19.63
CA SER A 23 4.98 -14.96 18.87
C SER A 23 4.73 -13.62 18.18
N ILE A 24 5.35 -12.54 18.64
CA ILE A 24 5.29 -11.23 17.99
C ILE A 24 6.27 -11.22 16.81
N MET A 25 5.74 -11.35 15.59
CA MET A 25 6.57 -11.14 14.39
C MET A 25 7.16 -9.73 14.40
N SER A 26 8.44 -9.61 14.07
CA SER A 26 9.08 -8.31 13.87
C SER A 26 8.32 -7.47 12.83
N ILE A 27 8.35 -6.15 12.99
CA ILE A 27 7.65 -5.23 12.08
C ILE A 27 8.11 -5.39 10.63
N GLN A 28 9.38 -5.71 10.41
CA GLN A 28 9.95 -6.00 9.09
C GLN A 28 9.27 -7.22 8.43
N LYS A 29 9.08 -8.32 9.19
CA LYS A 29 8.39 -9.51 8.70
C LYS A 29 6.93 -9.22 8.38
N GLN A 30 6.26 -8.39 9.19
CA GLN A 30 4.89 -7.97 8.92
C GLN A 30 4.80 -7.19 7.61
N PHE A 31 5.68 -6.19 7.41
CA PHE A 31 5.74 -5.44 6.16
C PHE A 31 5.99 -6.32 4.95
N LEU A 32 6.90 -7.30 5.07
CA LEU A 32 7.20 -8.25 4.01
C LEU A 32 5.97 -9.07 3.62
N TRP A 33 5.28 -9.66 4.61
CA TRP A 33 4.08 -10.46 4.34
C TRP A 33 2.93 -9.64 3.78
N ILE A 34 2.72 -8.43 4.31
CA ILE A 34 1.71 -7.51 3.78
C ILE A 34 2.00 -7.17 2.32
N ASN A 35 3.26 -6.92 1.96
CA ASN A 35 3.66 -6.67 0.57
C ASN A 35 3.47 -7.89 -0.34
N ILE A 36 3.83 -9.08 0.12
CA ILE A 36 3.66 -10.30 -0.68
C ILE A 36 2.18 -10.56 -0.92
N ILE A 37 1.37 -10.59 0.14
CA ILE A 37 -0.06 -10.88 0.03
C ILE A 37 -0.77 -9.77 -0.75
N GLY A 38 -0.60 -8.51 -0.33
CA GLY A 38 -1.28 -7.38 -0.97
C GLY A 38 -0.80 -7.12 -2.39
N GLY A 39 0.50 -7.25 -2.66
CA GLY A 39 1.05 -7.12 -4.02
C GLY A 39 0.54 -8.21 -4.96
N LEU A 40 0.45 -9.46 -4.49
CA LEU A 40 -0.18 -10.54 -5.24
C LEU A 40 -1.68 -10.30 -5.44
N SER A 41 -2.39 -9.76 -4.44
CA SER A 41 -3.80 -9.39 -4.58
C SER A 41 -4.01 -8.30 -5.63
N VAL A 42 -3.15 -7.28 -5.67
CA VAL A 42 -3.22 -6.23 -6.70
C VAL A 42 -2.96 -6.84 -8.07
N LEU A 43 -1.79 -7.45 -8.30
CA LEU A 43 -1.42 -7.97 -9.62
C LEU A 43 -2.33 -9.10 -10.09
N GLY A 44 -2.64 -10.04 -9.19
CA GLY A 44 -3.56 -11.15 -9.45
C GLY A 44 -4.98 -10.67 -9.72
N GLY A 45 -5.44 -9.64 -9.01
CA GLY A 45 -6.73 -8.98 -9.26
C GLY A 45 -6.81 -8.37 -10.65
N TYR A 46 -5.77 -7.66 -11.10
CA TYR A 46 -5.71 -7.15 -12.47
C TYR A 46 -5.75 -8.28 -13.50
N VAL A 47 -4.93 -9.33 -13.33
CA VAL A 47 -4.90 -10.46 -14.27
C VAL A 47 -6.27 -11.14 -14.33
N TYR A 48 -6.87 -11.44 -13.18
CA TYR A 48 -8.18 -12.07 -13.09
C TYR A 48 -9.26 -11.22 -13.78
N ALA A 49 -9.39 -9.95 -13.40
CA ALA A 49 -10.43 -9.07 -13.91
C ALA A 49 -10.31 -8.83 -15.43
N LEU A 50 -9.09 -8.64 -15.94
CA LEU A 50 -8.87 -8.41 -17.38
C LEU A 50 -9.09 -9.67 -18.24
N LEU A 51 -8.90 -10.86 -17.67
CA LEU A 51 -9.18 -12.13 -18.35
C LEU A 51 -10.67 -12.47 -18.34
N GLU A 52 -11.36 -12.20 -17.23
CA GLU A 52 -12.80 -12.46 -17.09
C GLU A 52 -13.62 -11.52 -18.00
N HIS A 53 -13.32 -10.22 -17.99
CA HIS A 53 -14.10 -9.20 -18.69
C HIS A 53 -13.50 -8.84 -20.06
N THR A 54 -13.33 -9.83 -20.95
CA THR A 54 -12.67 -9.64 -22.27
C THR A 54 -13.31 -8.58 -23.17
N VAL A 55 -14.63 -8.38 -23.05
CA VAL A 55 -15.39 -7.38 -23.82
C VAL A 55 -15.26 -5.97 -23.22
N LEU A 56 -15.27 -5.87 -21.89
CA LEU A 56 -15.29 -4.58 -21.18
C LEU A 56 -13.89 -4.03 -20.89
N ARG A 57 -12.83 -4.84 -20.97
CA ARG A 57 -11.47 -4.42 -20.61
C ARG A 57 -10.93 -3.21 -21.37
N ALA A 58 -11.45 -2.92 -22.58
CA ALA A 58 -11.07 -1.72 -23.33
C ALA A 58 -11.69 -0.45 -22.72
N GLN A 59 -12.81 -0.59 -22.01
CA GLN A 59 -13.56 0.52 -21.42
C GLN A 59 -13.02 0.96 -20.05
N ILE A 60 -12.03 0.25 -19.49
CA ILE A 60 -11.44 0.62 -18.17
C ILE A 60 -10.80 2.00 -18.18
N TRP A 61 -10.45 2.54 -19.34
CA TRP A 61 -9.89 3.88 -19.48
C TRP A 61 -10.97 4.97 -19.46
N GLY A 62 -12.25 4.60 -19.54
CA GLY A 62 -13.36 5.55 -19.63
C GLY A 62 -13.15 6.50 -20.81
N GLY A 63 -13.13 7.81 -20.52
CA GLY A 63 -12.87 8.87 -21.49
C GLY A 63 -11.42 9.33 -21.59
N VAL A 64 -10.45 8.64 -20.96
CA VAL A 64 -9.03 9.03 -21.08
C VAL A 64 -8.57 8.85 -22.53
N PRO A 65 -8.00 9.89 -23.19
CA PRO A 65 -7.59 9.83 -24.59
C PRO A 65 -6.66 8.65 -24.89
N GLU A 66 -6.91 7.92 -25.98
CA GLU A 66 -6.13 6.73 -26.37
C GLU A 66 -4.62 7.00 -26.48
N THR A 67 -4.25 8.22 -26.90
CA THR A 67 -2.84 8.62 -27.01
C THR A 67 -2.14 8.75 -25.66
N TRP A 68 -2.87 8.93 -24.56
CA TRP A 68 -2.32 9.09 -23.20
C TRP A 68 -2.21 7.76 -22.46
N GLN A 69 -3.06 6.77 -22.80
CA GLN A 69 -3.15 5.48 -22.10
C GLN A 69 -1.79 4.76 -22.04
N PRO A 70 -1.01 4.60 -23.13
CA PRO A 70 0.28 3.91 -23.08
C PRO A 70 1.31 4.62 -22.18
N TRP A 71 1.31 5.95 -22.15
CA TRP A 71 2.21 6.73 -21.31
C TRP A 71 1.87 6.58 -19.83
N ILE A 72 0.57 6.62 -19.49
CA ILE A 72 0.09 6.40 -18.12
C ILE A 72 0.45 4.98 -17.68
N THR A 73 0.22 3.96 -18.52
CA THR A 73 0.61 2.58 -18.24
C THR A 73 2.11 2.42 -18.06
N MET A 74 2.94 3.04 -18.90
CA MET A 74 4.39 3.01 -18.72
C MET A 74 4.80 3.66 -17.40
N PHE A 75 4.19 4.79 -17.05
CA PHE A 75 4.43 5.47 -15.77
C PHE A 75 3.99 4.63 -14.57
N MET A 76 2.93 3.82 -14.70
CA MET A 76 2.50 2.85 -13.68
C MET A 76 3.62 1.85 -13.37
N PHE A 77 4.29 1.30 -14.38
CA PHE A 77 5.39 0.36 -14.17
C PHE A 77 6.60 1.05 -13.50
N ILE A 78 6.96 2.26 -13.93
CA ILE A 78 8.02 3.06 -13.28
C ILE A 78 7.67 3.29 -11.81
N SER A 79 6.40 3.60 -11.53
CA SER A 79 5.87 3.78 -10.17
C SER A 79 5.97 2.49 -9.36
N GLY A 80 5.65 1.34 -9.94
CA GLY A 80 5.81 0.04 -9.30
C GLY A 80 7.26 -0.26 -8.91
N PHE A 81 8.24 0.06 -9.77
CA PHE A 81 9.66 -0.05 -9.41
C PHE A 81 10.06 0.91 -8.29
N GLY A 82 9.58 2.17 -8.34
CA GLY A 82 9.79 3.16 -7.29
C GLY A 82 9.25 2.70 -5.93
N TYR A 83 8.06 2.10 -5.94
CA TYR A 83 7.45 1.47 -4.76
C TYR A 83 8.30 0.32 -4.21
N CYS A 84 8.72 -0.62 -5.06
CA CYS A 84 9.57 -1.74 -4.66
C CYS A 84 10.88 -1.25 -4.01
N TYR A 85 11.49 -0.20 -4.56
CA TYR A 85 12.69 0.40 -3.97
C TYR A 85 12.40 1.04 -2.60
N GLY A 86 11.28 1.77 -2.47
CA GLY A 86 10.83 2.32 -1.19
C GLY A 86 10.59 1.24 -0.12
N MET A 87 9.93 0.14 -0.50
CA MET A 87 9.70 -1.00 0.39
C MET A 87 11.00 -1.72 0.75
N TYR A 88 11.93 -1.87 -0.19
CA TYR A 88 13.25 -2.42 0.07
C TYR A 88 13.97 -1.63 1.18
N TYR A 89 13.96 -0.30 1.10
CA TYR A 89 14.58 0.54 2.11
C TYR A 89 13.92 0.39 3.49
N LEU A 90 12.59 0.42 3.54
CA LEU A 90 11.84 0.24 4.78
C LEU A 90 12.17 -1.12 5.43
N ILE A 91 12.12 -2.20 4.66
CA ILE A 91 12.23 -3.57 5.19
C ILE A 91 13.68 -3.97 5.48
N PHE A 92 14.61 -3.67 4.56
CA PHE A 92 15.97 -4.25 4.57
C PHE A 92 17.08 -3.24 4.87
N ASN A 93 16.81 -1.94 4.83
CA ASN A 93 17.84 -0.91 5.05
C ASN A 93 17.53 -0.05 6.29
N GLU A 94 17.05 -0.71 7.35
CA GLU A 94 16.70 -0.10 8.64
C GLU A 94 15.64 1.03 8.57
N GLY A 95 14.94 1.20 7.44
CA GLY A 95 13.97 2.30 7.28
C GLY A 95 12.80 2.23 8.27
N LEU A 96 12.41 1.02 8.72
CA LEU A 96 11.40 0.83 9.76
C LEU A 96 11.87 1.14 11.19
N ASN A 97 13.18 1.36 11.41
CA ASN A 97 13.69 1.80 12.70
C ASN A 97 13.65 3.34 12.87
N LEU A 98 13.24 4.05 11.83
CA LEU A 98 13.11 5.51 11.85
C LEU A 98 11.91 5.96 12.66
N LYS A 99 11.94 7.22 13.10
CA LYS A 99 10.79 7.92 13.65
C LYS A 99 10.15 8.78 12.57
N PHE A 100 8.92 8.47 12.17
CA PHE A 100 8.22 9.08 11.04
C PHE A 100 7.54 10.40 11.41
N PHE A 101 7.16 11.19 10.39
CA PHE A 101 6.43 12.46 10.54
C PHE A 101 7.12 13.44 11.51
N GLY A 102 8.38 13.77 11.23
CA GLY A 102 9.17 14.67 12.07
C GLY A 102 9.57 14.06 13.42
N GLY A 103 9.45 12.75 13.60
CA GLY A 103 9.84 12.04 14.81
C GLY A 103 8.69 11.70 15.77
N LYS A 104 7.43 11.92 15.36
CA LYS A 104 6.25 11.76 16.22
C LYS A 104 5.69 10.34 16.30
N TYR A 105 5.94 9.52 15.28
CA TYR A 105 5.32 8.19 15.17
C TYR A 105 6.34 7.09 14.87
N GLU A 106 6.03 5.88 15.34
CA GLU A 106 6.77 4.64 15.06
C GLU A 106 6.31 3.99 13.75
N ALA A 107 6.98 2.92 13.34
CA ALA A 107 6.63 2.14 12.13
C ALA A 107 5.20 1.57 12.09
N SER A 108 4.47 1.56 13.20
CA SER A 108 3.07 1.09 13.24
C SER A 108 2.15 1.92 12.34
N ILE A 109 2.35 3.24 12.24
CA ILE A 109 1.55 4.09 11.34
C ILE A 109 1.80 3.73 9.88
N MET A 110 3.06 3.46 9.53
CA MET A 110 3.46 3.08 8.18
C MET A 110 2.87 1.73 7.80
N ARG A 111 2.75 0.79 8.74
CA ARG A 111 2.08 -0.50 8.52
C ARG A 111 0.61 -0.31 8.19
N THR A 112 -0.08 0.54 8.95
CA THR A 112 -1.51 0.83 8.71
C THR A 112 -1.71 1.46 7.34
N LEU A 113 -0.89 2.46 6.98
CA LEU A 113 -0.95 3.09 5.66
C LEU A 113 -0.66 2.09 4.54
N LEU A 114 0.31 1.18 4.72
CA LEU A 114 0.61 0.13 3.76
C LEU A 114 -0.57 -0.82 3.52
N ILE A 115 -1.28 -1.22 4.59
CA ILE A 115 -2.47 -2.07 4.49
C ILE A 115 -3.58 -1.33 3.75
N LEU A 116 -3.85 -0.08 4.13
CA LEU A 116 -4.87 0.74 3.47
C LEU A 116 -4.55 0.90 1.98
N PHE A 117 -3.31 1.22 1.64
CA PHE A 117 -2.83 1.33 0.26
C PHE A 117 -3.08 0.04 -0.53
N LEU A 118 -2.58 -1.11 -0.07
CA LEU A 118 -2.66 -2.35 -0.84
C LEU A 118 -4.09 -2.91 -0.94
N VAL A 119 -4.88 -2.81 0.13
CA VAL A 119 -6.27 -3.27 0.11
C VAL A 119 -7.07 -2.44 -0.88
N SER A 120 -7.03 -1.11 -0.77
CA SER A 120 -7.77 -0.24 -1.69
C SER A 120 -7.27 -0.37 -3.14
N ALA A 121 -5.95 -0.48 -3.37
CA ALA A 121 -5.36 -0.71 -4.68
C ALA A 121 -5.72 -2.07 -5.29
N SER A 122 -6.08 -3.07 -4.49
CA SER A 122 -6.52 -4.38 -5.01
C SER A 122 -7.99 -4.40 -5.43
N MET A 123 -8.80 -3.52 -4.84
CA MET A 123 -10.26 -3.55 -5.01
C MET A 123 -10.74 -2.74 -6.22
N TRP A 124 -10.07 -1.61 -6.51
CA TRP A 124 -10.57 -0.62 -7.48
C TRP A 124 -10.95 -1.19 -8.85
N ILE A 125 -10.15 -2.12 -9.40
CA ILE A 125 -10.42 -2.69 -10.72
C ILE A 125 -11.67 -3.58 -10.74
N HIS A 126 -11.90 -4.34 -9.67
CA HIS A 126 -13.09 -5.16 -9.52
C HIS A 126 -14.33 -4.28 -9.37
N SER A 127 -14.24 -3.23 -8.55
CA SER A 127 -15.30 -2.22 -8.42
C SER A 127 -15.60 -1.52 -9.75
N THR A 128 -14.56 -1.26 -10.55
CA THR A 128 -14.69 -0.65 -11.89
C THR A 128 -15.44 -1.56 -12.85
N PHE A 129 -15.12 -2.85 -12.91
CA PHE A 129 -15.87 -3.79 -13.76
C PHE A 129 -17.31 -3.96 -13.29
N ASN A 130 -17.54 -4.06 -11.98
CA ASN A 130 -18.90 -4.09 -11.42
C ASN A 130 -19.71 -2.85 -11.82
N TYR A 131 -19.08 -1.66 -11.84
CA TYR A 131 -19.70 -0.43 -12.31
C TYR A 131 -19.98 -0.46 -13.82
N LEU A 132 -19.05 -0.97 -14.64
CA LEU A 132 -19.25 -1.08 -16.08
C LEU A 132 -20.40 -2.03 -16.45
N GLU A 133 -20.62 -3.08 -15.65
CA GLU A 133 -21.72 -4.03 -15.86
C GLU A 133 -23.08 -3.47 -15.41
N LEU A 134 -23.11 -2.84 -14.23
CA LEU A 134 -24.33 -2.26 -13.63
C LEU A 134 -24.04 -0.86 -13.08
N PRO A 135 -24.05 0.17 -13.94
CA PRO A 135 -23.74 1.54 -13.55
C PRO A 135 -24.73 2.05 -12.50
N ASN A 136 -24.22 2.56 -11.39
CA ASN A 136 -25.02 3.24 -10.38
C ASN A 136 -24.15 4.15 -9.50
N ALA A 137 -24.80 5.09 -8.81
CA ALA A 137 -24.11 6.06 -7.98
C ALA A 137 -23.32 5.42 -6.80
N ASN A 138 -23.79 4.29 -6.25
CA ASN A 138 -23.13 3.64 -5.12
C ASN A 138 -21.82 2.96 -5.54
N SER A 139 -21.83 2.20 -6.64
CA SER A 139 -20.61 1.59 -7.19
C SER A 139 -19.62 2.66 -7.65
N TRP A 140 -20.09 3.77 -8.23
CA TRP A 140 -19.21 4.90 -8.56
C TRP A 140 -18.55 5.51 -7.32
N ASN A 141 -19.32 5.75 -6.26
CA ASN A 141 -18.79 6.28 -5.00
C ASN A 141 -17.74 5.34 -4.38
N MET A 142 -17.96 4.02 -4.45
CA MET A 142 -17.02 3.03 -3.96
C MET A 142 -15.67 3.11 -4.68
N ILE A 143 -15.66 3.18 -6.02
CA ILE A 143 -14.44 3.34 -6.82
C ILE A 143 -13.69 4.60 -6.40
N ARG A 144 -14.39 5.73 -6.25
CA ARG A 144 -13.75 6.99 -5.82
C ARG A 144 -13.10 6.85 -4.45
N ILE A 145 -13.79 6.23 -3.49
CA ILE A 145 -13.24 6.00 -2.14
C ILE A 145 -11.98 5.14 -2.22
N GLU A 146 -11.97 4.08 -3.03
CA GLU A 146 -10.83 3.19 -3.20
C GLU A 146 -9.62 3.91 -3.81
N LEU A 147 -9.82 4.68 -4.88
CA LEU A 147 -8.76 5.43 -5.55
C LEU A 147 -8.17 6.53 -4.64
N TRP A 148 -9.03 7.31 -3.96
CA TRP A 148 -8.56 8.33 -3.02
C TRP A 148 -7.90 7.73 -1.78
N CYS A 149 -8.40 6.61 -1.27
CA CYS A 149 -7.76 5.88 -0.16
C CYS A 149 -6.37 5.37 -0.56
N THR A 150 -6.24 4.81 -1.76
CA THR A 150 -4.97 4.36 -2.34
C THR A 150 -3.98 5.53 -2.40
N ALA A 151 -4.39 6.63 -3.05
CA ALA A 151 -3.56 7.81 -3.27
C ALA A 151 -3.11 8.48 -1.96
N LEU A 152 -4.03 8.72 -1.03
CA LEU A 152 -3.72 9.39 0.23
C LEU A 152 -2.85 8.51 1.13
N SER A 153 -3.06 7.19 1.14
CA SER A 153 -2.26 6.26 1.94
C SER A 153 -0.80 6.30 1.52
N ILE A 154 -0.52 6.14 0.22
CA ILE A 154 0.86 6.16 -0.27
C ILE A 154 1.49 7.56 -0.19
N LEU A 155 0.70 8.62 -0.37
CA LEU A 155 1.16 10.00 -0.18
C LEU A 155 1.61 10.24 1.26
N PHE A 156 0.82 9.81 2.24
CA PHE A 156 1.20 9.93 3.65
C PHE A 156 2.39 9.05 4.02
N MET A 157 2.55 7.88 3.42
CA MET A 157 3.79 7.09 3.56
C MET A 157 4.99 7.88 3.04
N THR A 158 4.87 8.49 1.86
CA THR A 158 5.92 9.34 1.27
C THR A 158 6.28 10.50 2.19
N VAL A 159 5.29 11.26 2.65
CA VAL A 159 5.50 12.40 3.57
C VAL A 159 6.13 11.95 4.88
N GLY A 160 5.64 10.86 5.46
CA GLY A 160 6.17 10.36 6.72
C GLY A 160 7.61 9.84 6.60
N LEU A 161 7.97 9.23 5.47
CA LEU A 161 9.35 8.84 5.17
C LEU A 161 10.25 10.05 4.88
N ALA A 162 9.77 11.01 4.08
CA ALA A 162 10.51 12.23 3.72
C ALA A 162 10.87 13.06 4.94
N THR A 163 9.99 13.08 5.94
CA THR A 163 10.15 13.84 7.19
C THR A 163 10.72 13.01 8.34
N ALA A 164 11.14 11.77 8.08
CA ALA A 164 11.63 10.86 9.12
C ALA A 164 12.93 11.35 9.78
N LYS A 165 13.13 10.97 11.04
CA LYS A 165 14.33 11.25 11.84
C LYS A 165 15.09 9.96 12.14
N GLY A 166 16.40 10.08 12.37
CA GLY A 166 17.30 8.94 12.63
C GLY A 166 17.89 8.30 11.38
N ILE A 167 17.93 9.02 10.26
CA ILE A 167 18.42 8.52 8.97
C ILE A 167 19.94 8.28 9.03
N LYS A 168 20.37 7.03 8.81
CA LYS A 168 21.80 6.67 8.70
C LYS A 168 22.29 6.73 7.24
N ASN A 169 21.57 6.07 6.31
CA ASN A 169 21.93 6.05 4.89
C ASN A 169 21.11 7.07 4.10
N THR A 170 21.64 8.29 3.98
CA THR A 170 20.94 9.41 3.33
C THR A 170 20.70 9.19 1.83
N LYS A 171 21.58 8.49 1.11
CA LYS A 171 21.43 8.29 -0.34
C LYS A 171 20.26 7.35 -0.64
N VAL A 172 20.24 6.18 0.00
CA VAL A 172 19.17 5.19 -0.19
C VAL A 172 17.84 5.74 0.33
N HIS A 173 17.84 6.48 1.45
CA HIS A 173 16.66 7.18 1.95
C HIS A 173 16.07 8.15 0.92
N LYS A 174 16.88 9.05 0.36
CA LYS A 174 16.41 10.02 -0.65
C LYS A 174 15.84 9.34 -1.89
N LEU A 175 16.52 8.32 -2.41
CA LEU A 175 16.02 7.55 -3.55
C LEU A 175 14.70 6.83 -3.23
N SER A 176 14.53 6.36 -2.00
CA SER A 176 13.29 5.73 -1.53
C SER A 176 12.14 6.72 -1.43
N VAL A 177 12.41 7.92 -0.93
CA VAL A 177 11.43 9.02 -0.91
C VAL A 177 11.02 9.40 -2.33
N VAL A 178 11.96 9.48 -3.26
CA VAL A 178 11.65 9.74 -4.68
C VAL A 178 10.80 8.60 -5.26
N GLY A 179 11.17 7.34 -5.02
CA GLY A 179 10.40 6.17 -5.47
C GLY A 179 8.96 6.17 -4.98
N LEU A 180 8.75 6.41 -3.68
CA LEU A 180 7.41 6.54 -3.10
C LEU A 180 6.68 7.79 -3.62
N GLY A 181 7.40 8.88 -3.88
CA GLY A 181 6.86 10.10 -4.48
C GLY A 181 6.33 9.87 -5.90
N ILE A 182 7.03 9.08 -6.71
CA ILE A 182 6.60 8.75 -8.08
C ILE A 182 5.27 7.98 -8.06
N ILE A 183 5.17 6.92 -7.25
CA ILE A 183 3.90 6.18 -7.13
C ILE A 183 2.79 7.01 -6.49
N SER A 184 3.12 7.87 -5.53
CA SER A 184 2.13 8.80 -4.96
C SER A 184 1.58 9.76 -6.01
N PHE A 185 2.45 10.27 -6.89
CA PHE A 185 2.02 11.10 -8.00
C PHE A 185 1.14 10.32 -8.97
N HIS A 186 1.51 9.09 -9.35
CA HIS A 186 0.69 8.24 -10.22
C HIS A 186 -0.71 8.03 -9.64
N CYS A 187 -0.80 7.51 -8.41
CA CYS A 187 -2.07 7.20 -7.79
C CYS A 187 -2.94 8.44 -7.54
N LEU A 188 -2.33 9.57 -7.18
CA LEU A 188 -3.08 10.80 -6.94
C LEU A 188 -3.52 11.47 -8.24
N VAL A 189 -2.57 11.74 -9.14
CA VAL A 189 -2.81 12.60 -10.30
C VAL A 189 -3.44 11.81 -11.44
N PHE A 190 -2.91 10.64 -11.76
CA PHE A 190 -3.44 9.85 -12.87
C PHE A 190 -4.68 9.06 -12.48
N ASP A 191 -4.66 8.39 -11.33
CA ASP A 191 -5.78 7.52 -10.96
C ASP A 191 -6.89 8.31 -10.25
N ALA A 192 -6.62 8.91 -9.09
CA ALA A 192 -7.67 9.54 -8.29
C ALA A 192 -8.26 10.82 -8.90
N ILE A 193 -7.47 11.60 -9.65
CA ILE A 193 -7.91 12.87 -10.25
C ILE A 193 -8.23 12.71 -11.74
N LEU A 194 -7.25 12.38 -12.58
CA LEU A 194 -7.42 12.41 -14.03
C LEU A 194 -8.41 11.34 -14.49
N TRP A 195 -8.23 10.09 -14.07
CA TRP A 195 -9.09 9.00 -14.48
C TRP A 195 -10.52 9.23 -14.02
N THR A 196 -10.75 9.61 -12.75
CA THR A 196 -12.11 9.86 -12.25
C THR A 196 -12.80 11.06 -12.92
N SER A 197 -12.04 12.07 -13.34
CA SER A 197 -12.58 13.24 -14.05
C SER A 197 -12.95 12.94 -15.50
N ASN A 198 -12.35 11.92 -16.11
CA ASN A 198 -12.60 11.51 -17.49
C ASN A 198 -13.50 10.28 -17.59
N PHE A 199 -13.80 9.58 -16.48
CA PHE A 199 -14.64 8.40 -16.51
C PHE A 199 -16.12 8.79 -16.69
N PRO A 200 -16.88 8.16 -17.61
CA PRO A 200 -18.28 8.48 -17.80
C PRO A 200 -19.13 8.16 -16.57
N THR A 201 -19.91 9.15 -16.12
CA THR A 201 -20.78 9.04 -14.93
C THR A 201 -22.26 9.20 -15.24
N ASP A 202 -22.68 8.93 -16.48
CA ASP A 202 -24.07 8.98 -16.86
C ASP A 202 -24.74 7.67 -16.41
N PHE A 203 -25.22 7.67 -15.15
CA PHE A 203 -26.02 6.61 -14.54
C PHE A 203 -27.50 7.00 -14.44
#